data_AF-J2K4N3-F1
#
_entry.id   AF-J2K4N3-F1
#
_cell.length_a   1.000
_cell.length_b   1.000
_cell.length_c   1.000
_cell.angle_alpha   90.00
_cell.angle_beta   90.00
_cell.angle_gamma   90.00
#
_symmetry.space_group_name_H-M   'P 1'
#
loop_
_entity.id
_entity.type
_entity.pdbx_description
1 polymer ?
#
loop_
_entity_poly.entity_id
_entity_poly.type
_entity_poly.pdbx_seq_one_letter_code
_entity_poly.pdbx_strand_id
1 'polypeptide(L)'
;MGKETYVGGDIIETTGGNNLAYAKENIVNSSGEHVAQKGKESGVTYGERKEAPKIETEKTGEAYIIVVGTQSHRSDASASKPWNLFREVGEGSKLMFVHQALRRMRLNKAIKFDFLLCVRGYTDKQKKAIKDAVENLYGGKYVEVTSAQQVINYINTADENNKASIAKARTEKKIKQLLFYSHGVVGEISLGLTPAGMDVTEYSFEKEEAAKLNKEAFLGGTNIYLFSCRAGIGNSDIDRTIYIDKDGNKADPNNRYNILSSESIAQKIANSTGATVYGYLRRTDYEKTLFTNDELCFSDYMKARAKQQQEVKNKRCSSTYQHLLDQDYKLKEEEVTRWKAWQDIESNMKKIDDAWFDPDGARHNVEAAPSPEGVPAEMKTFIPQKQ
;
A
#
# COMPACT_ATOMS: atom_id res chain seq x y z
N MET A 1 47.08 1.72 14.19
CA MET A 1 46.75 0.32 13.86
C MET A 1 45.34 0.30 13.30
N GLY A 2 45.19 0.13 11.99
CA GLY A 2 43.86 -0.02 11.36
C GLY A 2 43.32 -1.42 11.60
N LYS A 3 42.05 -1.54 12.01
CA LYS A 3 41.36 -2.82 12.06
C LYS A 3 40.84 -3.13 10.65
N GLU A 4 41.39 -4.15 10.02
CA GLU A 4 40.80 -4.75 8.83
C GLU A 4 39.80 -5.82 9.28
N THR A 5 38.57 -5.73 8.79
CA THR A 5 37.54 -6.75 8.99
C THR A 5 37.28 -7.40 7.64
N TYR A 6 37.72 -8.64 7.48
CA TYR A 6 37.41 -9.47 6.33
C TYR A 6 36.13 -10.24 6.61
N VAL A 7 35.06 -9.94 5.87
CA VAL A 7 33.82 -10.73 5.89
C VAL A 7 33.91 -11.73 4.74
N GLY A 8 34.32 -12.96 5.05
CA GLY A 8 34.27 -14.08 4.11
C GLY A 8 32.98 -14.86 4.30
N GLY A 9 32.11 -14.86 3.29
CA GLY A 9 30.84 -15.60 3.27
C GLY A 9 29.68 -14.78 2.70
N ASP A 10 28.56 -15.46 2.44
CA ASP A 10 27.31 -14.82 2.04
C ASP A 10 26.85 -13.85 3.13
N ILE A 11 26.78 -12.55 2.81
CA ILE A 11 26.12 -11.58 3.68
C ILE A 11 24.62 -11.72 3.46
N ILE A 12 23.96 -12.46 4.35
CA ILE A 12 22.50 -12.57 4.39
C ILE A 12 21.97 -11.35 5.14
N GLU A 13 21.65 -10.29 4.41
CA GLU A 13 20.84 -9.19 4.94
C GLU A 13 19.37 -9.62 4.85
N THR A 14 18.73 -9.90 6.00
CA THR A 14 17.32 -10.30 6.03
C THR A 14 16.43 -9.06 5.85
N THR A 15 16.31 -8.58 4.61
CA THR A 15 15.31 -7.58 4.23
C THR A 15 13.94 -8.25 4.19
N GLY A 16 13.10 -8.00 5.20
CA GLY A 16 11.80 -8.63 5.42
C GLY A 16 10.72 -8.25 4.41
N GLY A 17 10.85 -8.76 3.18
CA GLY A 17 9.85 -8.68 2.12
C GLY A 17 10.47 -8.68 0.73
N ASN A 18 10.89 -9.85 0.23
CA ASN A 18 11.36 -10.12 -1.15
C ASN A 18 12.30 -9.10 -1.84
N ASN A 19 12.95 -8.21 -1.10
CA ASN A 19 13.96 -7.28 -1.62
C ASN A 19 15.35 -7.91 -1.53
N LEU A 20 15.58 -9.00 -2.26
CA LEU A 20 16.93 -9.55 -2.40
C LEU A 20 17.77 -8.63 -3.30
N ALA A 21 18.42 -7.64 -2.71
CA ALA A 21 19.57 -6.99 -3.32
C ALA A 21 20.84 -7.70 -2.82
N TYR A 22 21.48 -8.48 -3.69
CA TYR A 22 22.78 -9.08 -3.42
C TYR A 22 23.83 -8.36 -4.28
N ALA A 23 24.92 -7.93 -3.66
CA ALA A 23 26.08 -7.50 -4.41
C ALA A 23 26.66 -8.72 -5.14
N LYS A 24 26.86 -8.61 -6.45
CA LYS A 24 27.42 -9.70 -7.27
C LYS A 24 28.94 -9.83 -7.14
N GLU A 25 29.61 -8.86 -6.52
CA GLU A 25 31.07 -8.76 -6.45
C GLU A 25 31.57 -8.33 -5.07
N ASN A 26 32.88 -8.44 -4.86
CA ASN A 26 33.57 -8.15 -3.60
C ASN A 26 33.36 -6.70 -3.14
N ILE A 27 32.81 -6.52 -1.94
CA ILE A 27 32.60 -5.22 -1.29
C ILE A 27 33.79 -4.90 -0.38
N VAL A 28 34.28 -3.65 -0.40
CA VAL A 28 35.24 -3.13 0.58
C VAL A 28 34.56 -2.03 1.41
N ASN A 29 34.52 -2.19 2.73
CA ASN A 29 34.01 -1.16 3.64
C ASN A 29 35.05 -0.05 3.84
N SER A 30 34.69 1.20 3.55
CA SER A 30 35.64 2.30 3.52
C SER A 30 35.80 3.11 4.82
N SER A 31 35.00 2.90 5.87
CA SER A 31 35.28 3.47 7.21
C SER A 31 34.49 2.79 8.33
N GLY A 32 34.96 2.95 9.57
CA GLY A 32 34.31 2.41 10.79
C GLY A 32 33.10 3.23 11.28
N GLU A 33 32.78 4.37 10.65
CA GLU A 33 31.68 5.25 11.06
C GLU A 33 30.55 5.32 10.02
N HIS A 34 30.82 4.97 8.76
CA HIS A 34 29.80 4.91 7.70
C HIS A 34 30.03 3.72 6.76
N VAL A 35 28.97 2.94 6.52
CA VAL A 35 28.98 1.88 5.50
C VAL A 35 28.71 2.52 4.14
N ALA A 36 29.78 2.81 3.39
CA ALA A 36 29.68 3.15 1.98
C ALA A 36 30.17 1.95 1.15
N GLN A 37 29.25 1.32 0.40
CA GLN A 37 29.55 0.20 -0.48
C GLN A 37 30.09 0.76 -1.81
N LYS A 38 31.36 0.51 -2.11
CA LYS A 38 31.96 0.81 -3.43
C LYS A 38 32.35 -0.50 -4.11
N GLY A 39 31.81 -0.74 -5.31
CA GLY A 39 32.27 -1.83 -6.18
C GLY A 39 33.69 -1.56 -6.66
N LYS A 40 34.52 -2.61 -6.73
CA LYS A 40 35.97 -2.50 -6.96
C LYS A 40 36.34 -1.97 -8.36
N GLU A 41 35.49 -2.19 -9.36
CA GLU A 41 35.79 -1.86 -10.76
C GLU A 41 34.63 -1.17 -11.53
N SER A 42 33.35 -1.43 -11.19
CA SER A 42 32.20 -0.98 -12.02
C SER A 42 31.01 -0.37 -11.24
N GLY A 43 31.16 -0.11 -9.93
CA GLY A 43 30.05 0.32 -9.06
C GLY A 43 29.27 -0.85 -8.45
N VAL A 44 28.23 -0.57 -7.65
CA VAL A 44 27.37 -1.60 -7.04
C VAL A 44 26.21 -1.91 -7.97
N THR A 45 26.13 -3.13 -8.48
CA THR A 45 24.98 -3.60 -9.26
C THR A 45 23.93 -4.25 -8.35
N TYR A 46 22.70 -3.75 -8.39
CA TYR A 46 21.56 -4.31 -7.66
C TYR A 46 20.82 -5.36 -8.52
N GLY A 47 20.26 -6.39 -7.89
CA GLY A 47 19.41 -7.37 -8.57
C GLY A 47 18.05 -6.80 -8.98
N GLU A 48 17.40 -7.42 -9.97
CA GLU A 48 16.03 -7.07 -10.36
C GLU A 48 15.02 -7.36 -9.23
N ARG A 49 14.06 -6.46 -9.01
CA ARG A 49 13.00 -6.62 -8.00
C ARG A 49 12.17 -7.87 -8.31
N LYS A 50 12.04 -8.79 -7.36
CA LYS A 50 11.11 -9.92 -7.49
C LYS A 50 9.66 -9.44 -7.33
N GLU A 51 8.77 -9.93 -8.19
CA GLU A 51 7.34 -9.69 -8.05
C GLU A 51 6.81 -10.17 -6.69
N ALA A 52 5.66 -9.63 -6.27
CA ALA A 52 4.95 -10.16 -5.10
C ALA A 52 4.73 -11.68 -5.26
N PRO A 53 4.75 -12.47 -4.16
CA PRO A 53 4.57 -13.91 -4.26
C PRO A 53 3.29 -14.23 -5.05
N LYS A 54 3.42 -15.04 -6.11
CA LYS A 54 2.28 -15.66 -6.77
C LYS A 54 1.66 -16.62 -5.75
N ILE A 55 0.41 -16.38 -5.39
CA ILE A 55 -0.32 -17.28 -4.50
C ILE A 55 -0.86 -18.41 -5.37
N GLU A 56 -0.66 -19.66 -4.94
CA GLU A 56 -1.14 -20.84 -5.65
C GLU A 56 -2.67 -20.82 -5.79
N THR A 57 -3.16 -21.53 -6.81
CA THR A 57 -4.56 -21.63 -7.26
C THR A 57 -5.57 -21.79 -6.12
N GLU A 58 -6.75 -21.20 -6.28
CA GLU A 58 -7.88 -21.36 -5.36
C GLU A 58 -8.16 -22.83 -5.06
N LYS A 59 -8.10 -23.19 -3.76
CA LYS A 59 -8.53 -24.51 -3.29
C LYS A 59 -9.94 -24.41 -2.75
N THR A 60 -10.74 -25.44 -3.02
CA THR A 60 -12.11 -25.54 -2.49
C THR A 60 -12.08 -25.40 -0.97
N GLY A 61 -12.92 -24.52 -0.43
CA GLY A 61 -12.99 -24.24 1.01
C GLY A 61 -12.06 -23.13 1.52
N GLU A 62 -11.30 -22.47 0.64
CA GLU A 62 -10.50 -21.29 1.00
C GLU A 62 -11.19 -19.98 0.54
N ALA A 63 -11.12 -18.94 1.37
CA ALA A 63 -11.56 -17.59 1.03
C ALA A 63 -10.39 -16.60 1.01
N TYR A 64 -10.44 -15.69 0.04
CA TYR A 64 -9.48 -14.61 -0.17
C TYR A 64 -10.25 -13.30 -0.16
N ILE A 65 -9.99 -12.44 0.82
CA ILE A 65 -10.78 -11.22 1.03
C ILE A 65 -9.90 -9.99 0.87
N ILE A 66 -10.40 -8.99 0.13
CA ILE A 66 -9.82 -7.65 0.06
C ILE A 66 -10.84 -6.66 0.61
N VAL A 67 -10.44 -5.88 1.61
CA VAL A 67 -11.22 -4.77 2.17
C VAL A 67 -10.61 -3.46 1.67
N VAL A 68 -11.46 -2.62 1.09
CA VAL A 68 -11.08 -1.35 0.47
C VAL A 68 -11.76 -0.20 1.19
N GLY A 69 -10.96 0.63 1.86
CA GLY A 69 -11.42 1.84 2.53
C GLY A 69 -11.82 2.97 1.58
N THR A 70 -12.35 4.05 2.14
CA THR A 70 -12.70 5.26 1.40
C THR A 70 -11.51 6.19 1.27
N GLN A 71 -11.47 6.95 0.18
CA GLN A 71 -10.58 8.09 0.04
C GLN A 71 -11.37 9.32 -0.36
N SER A 72 -12.15 9.84 0.58
CA SER A 72 -13.04 10.98 0.35
C SER A 72 -12.38 12.32 0.66
N HIS A 73 -11.34 12.32 1.51
CA HIS A 73 -10.76 13.55 2.06
C HIS A 73 -9.23 13.50 2.08
N ARG A 74 -8.62 14.66 1.85
CA ARG A 74 -7.17 14.86 1.91
C ARG A 74 -6.69 14.72 3.36
N SER A 75 -5.70 13.86 3.61
CA SER A 75 -5.16 13.60 4.95
C SER A 75 -4.06 14.60 5.37
N ASP A 76 -3.92 15.72 4.65
CA ASP A 76 -2.88 16.72 4.89
C ASP A 76 -3.17 17.49 6.20
N ALA A 77 -2.67 16.95 7.31
CA ALA A 77 -2.53 17.66 8.59
C ALA A 77 -1.60 18.90 8.50
N SER A 78 -1.09 19.26 7.32
CA SER A 78 -0.27 20.46 7.09
C SER A 78 -1.10 21.72 6.81
N ALA A 79 -2.43 21.65 6.84
CA ALA A 79 -3.26 22.81 6.58
C ALA A 79 -3.75 23.43 7.89
N SER A 80 -3.03 24.43 8.40
CA SER A 80 -3.49 25.40 9.39
C SER A 80 -4.67 26.28 8.92
N LYS A 81 -5.48 25.81 7.97
CA LYS A 81 -6.51 26.58 7.28
C LYS A 81 -7.83 25.80 7.15
N PRO A 82 -8.94 26.30 7.74
CA PRO A 82 -10.20 25.57 7.87
C PRO A 82 -10.89 25.20 6.54
N TRP A 83 -10.55 25.85 5.43
CA TRP A 83 -11.09 25.55 4.10
C TRP A 83 -10.44 24.35 3.40
N ASN A 84 -9.27 23.86 3.84
CA ASN A 84 -8.67 22.64 3.29
C ASN A 84 -9.36 21.36 3.79
N LEU A 85 -10.21 21.44 4.82
CA LEU A 85 -10.98 20.32 5.34
C LEU A 85 -12.06 19.80 4.37
N PHE A 86 -12.58 20.67 3.50
CA PHE A 86 -13.62 20.33 2.53
C PHE A 86 -13.09 20.08 1.12
N ARG A 87 -11.75 20.05 0.96
CA ARG A 87 -11.16 19.86 -0.36
C ARG A 87 -11.15 18.36 -0.69
N GLU A 88 -11.92 18.00 -1.71
CA GLU A 88 -11.91 16.67 -2.31
C GLU A 88 -10.48 16.28 -2.70
N VAL A 89 -10.19 15.00 -2.56
CA VAL A 89 -8.91 14.42 -2.99
C VAL A 89 -8.73 14.63 -4.49
N GLY A 90 -7.50 14.81 -4.94
CA GLY A 90 -7.23 14.98 -6.37
C GLY A 90 -7.74 13.79 -7.18
N GLU A 91 -8.11 14.03 -8.45
CA GLU A 91 -8.75 13.04 -9.33
C GLU A 91 -7.94 11.74 -9.48
N GLY A 92 -6.61 11.80 -9.33
CA GLY A 92 -5.72 10.64 -9.37
C GLY A 92 -5.61 9.86 -8.05
N SER A 93 -6.13 10.39 -6.95
CA SER A 93 -5.99 9.82 -5.61
C SER A 93 -7.28 9.17 -5.08
N LYS A 94 -8.46 9.57 -5.59
CA LYS A 94 -9.77 9.09 -5.10
C LYS A 94 -9.93 7.57 -5.13
N LEU A 95 -9.39 6.92 -6.16
CA LEU A 95 -9.51 5.48 -6.36
C LEU A 95 -8.23 4.71 -6.01
N MET A 96 -7.30 5.30 -5.24
CA MET A 96 -5.99 4.67 -5.02
C MET A 96 -6.04 3.30 -4.32
N PHE A 97 -6.93 3.13 -3.32
CA PHE A 97 -7.10 1.85 -2.63
C PHE A 97 -7.77 0.81 -3.54
N VAL A 98 -8.77 1.24 -4.31
CA VAL A 98 -9.42 0.44 -5.35
C VAL A 98 -8.39 -0.04 -6.37
N HIS A 99 -7.53 0.84 -6.88
CA HIS A 99 -6.50 0.49 -7.84
C HIS A 99 -5.53 -0.56 -7.28
N GLN A 100 -5.13 -0.46 -6.01
CA GLN A 100 -4.30 -1.50 -5.39
C GLN A 100 -5.00 -2.85 -5.26
N ALA A 101 -6.29 -2.83 -4.92
CA ALA A 101 -7.09 -4.04 -4.87
C ALA A 101 -7.25 -4.70 -6.26
N LEU A 102 -7.55 -3.91 -7.30
CA LEU A 102 -7.63 -4.42 -8.67
C LEU A 102 -6.27 -4.93 -9.17
N ARG A 103 -5.16 -4.27 -8.81
CA ARG A 103 -3.81 -4.79 -9.07
C ARG A 103 -3.60 -6.16 -8.44
N ARG A 104 -4.04 -6.36 -7.20
CA ARG A 104 -3.94 -7.66 -6.51
C ARG A 104 -4.69 -8.74 -7.29
N MET A 105 -5.90 -8.46 -7.75
CA MET A 105 -6.70 -9.38 -8.55
C MET A 105 -6.04 -9.66 -9.91
N ARG A 106 -5.53 -8.63 -10.59
CA ARG A 106 -4.83 -8.75 -11.89
C ARG A 106 -3.61 -9.66 -11.83
N LEU A 107 -2.81 -9.55 -10.77
CA LEU A 107 -1.63 -10.39 -10.58
C LEU A 107 -1.95 -11.82 -10.13
N ASN A 108 -3.17 -12.06 -9.62
CA ASN A 108 -3.60 -13.34 -9.07
C ASN A 108 -4.91 -13.82 -9.73
N LYS A 109 -4.97 -13.82 -11.08
CA LYS A 109 -6.20 -14.15 -11.84
C LYS A 109 -6.80 -15.52 -11.53
N ALA A 110 -5.98 -16.45 -11.03
CA ALA A 110 -6.38 -17.79 -10.62
C ALA A 110 -7.13 -17.83 -9.27
N ILE A 111 -7.22 -16.71 -8.55
CA ILE A 111 -7.88 -16.58 -7.25
C ILE A 111 -9.10 -15.70 -7.40
N LYS A 112 -10.26 -16.17 -6.92
CA LYS A 112 -11.46 -15.34 -6.81
C LYS A 112 -11.54 -14.67 -5.46
N PHE A 113 -11.40 -13.34 -5.46
CA PHE A 113 -11.45 -12.53 -4.25
C PHE A 113 -12.88 -12.08 -3.94
N ASP A 114 -13.23 -12.10 -2.65
CA ASP A 114 -14.34 -11.30 -2.12
C ASP A 114 -13.82 -9.86 -1.92
N PHE A 115 -14.36 -8.91 -2.68
CA PHE A 115 -13.98 -7.50 -2.68
C PHE A 115 -15.02 -6.69 -1.89
N LEU A 116 -14.64 -6.24 -0.70
CA LEU A 116 -15.50 -5.45 0.19
C LEU A 116 -15.14 -3.97 0.03
N LEU A 117 -16.06 -3.19 -0.55
CA LEU A 117 -15.91 -1.76 -0.74
C LEU A 117 -16.64 -0.99 0.36
N CYS A 118 -15.92 -0.20 1.15
CA CYS A 118 -16.52 0.85 1.96
C CYS A 118 -17.08 1.93 1.03
N VAL A 119 -18.41 2.03 0.93
CA VAL A 119 -19.05 2.75 -0.20
C VAL A 119 -19.13 4.27 -0.04
N ARG A 120 -18.94 4.79 1.18
CA ARG A 120 -19.10 6.22 1.46
C ARG A 120 -18.11 7.06 0.66
N GLY A 121 -18.63 8.00 -0.13
CA GLY A 121 -17.83 8.95 -0.93
C GLY A 121 -17.57 8.52 -2.37
N TYR A 122 -17.95 7.29 -2.76
CA TYR A 122 -17.95 6.86 -4.16
C TYR A 122 -19.31 7.13 -4.81
N THR A 123 -19.30 7.66 -6.03
CA THR A 123 -20.54 7.83 -6.82
C THR A 123 -21.07 6.49 -7.33
N ASP A 124 -22.35 6.40 -7.70
CA ASP A 124 -22.91 5.16 -8.26
C ASP A 124 -22.21 4.73 -9.55
N LYS A 125 -21.74 5.68 -10.38
CA LYS A 125 -20.95 5.36 -11.57
C LYS A 125 -19.58 4.78 -11.21
N GLN A 126 -18.92 5.33 -10.20
CA GLN A 126 -17.65 4.80 -9.69
C GLN A 126 -17.84 3.39 -9.14
N LYS A 127 -18.82 3.17 -8.25
CA LYS A 127 -19.17 1.84 -7.72
C LYS A 127 -19.48 0.85 -8.82
N LYS A 128 -20.25 1.25 -9.84
CA LYS A 128 -20.55 0.40 -11.00
C LYS A 128 -19.28 0.01 -11.76
N ALA A 129 -18.38 0.95 -12.03
CA ALA A 129 -17.13 0.65 -12.75
C ALA A 129 -16.22 -0.28 -11.96
N ILE A 130 -16.16 -0.12 -10.63
CA ILE A 130 -15.43 -1.01 -9.73
C ILE A 130 -16.04 -2.41 -9.76
N LYS A 131 -17.36 -2.50 -9.59
CA LYS A 131 -18.10 -3.77 -9.66
C LYS A 131 -17.88 -4.49 -10.99
N ASP A 132 -18.00 -3.78 -12.10
CA ASP A 132 -17.78 -4.33 -13.44
C ASP A 132 -16.36 -4.89 -13.59
N ALA A 133 -15.34 -4.20 -13.04
CA ALA A 133 -13.97 -4.72 -13.06
C ALA A 133 -13.82 -5.97 -12.16
N VAL A 134 -14.32 -5.92 -10.93
CA VAL A 134 -14.24 -7.04 -9.98
C VAL A 134 -14.91 -8.29 -10.53
N GLU A 135 -16.17 -8.17 -10.97
CA GLU A 135 -16.99 -9.31 -11.37
C GLU A 135 -16.72 -9.75 -12.81
N ASN A 136 -16.64 -8.82 -13.77
CA ASN A 136 -16.57 -9.19 -15.19
C ASN A 136 -15.13 -9.38 -15.70
N LEU A 137 -14.16 -8.62 -15.18
CA LEU A 137 -12.76 -8.75 -15.62
C LEU A 137 -12.00 -9.79 -14.80
N TYR A 138 -12.25 -9.87 -13.50
CA TYR A 138 -11.50 -10.74 -12.60
C TYR A 138 -12.30 -11.91 -12.03
N GLY A 139 -13.63 -11.90 -12.13
CA GLY A 139 -14.50 -12.98 -11.63
C GLY A 139 -14.57 -13.06 -10.10
N GLY A 140 -14.29 -11.96 -9.40
CA GLY A 140 -14.45 -11.86 -7.95
C GLY A 140 -15.91 -11.60 -7.53
N LYS A 141 -16.16 -11.55 -6.23
CA LYS A 141 -17.46 -11.15 -5.65
C LYS A 141 -17.37 -9.72 -5.15
N TYR A 142 -18.23 -8.83 -5.62
CA TYR A 142 -18.29 -7.45 -5.15
C TYR A 142 -19.31 -7.32 -4.01
N VAL A 143 -18.90 -6.68 -2.90
CA VAL A 143 -19.72 -6.50 -1.70
C VAL A 143 -19.62 -5.05 -1.25
N GLU A 144 -20.75 -4.39 -1.08
CA GLU A 144 -20.83 -3.04 -0.53
C GLU A 144 -20.96 -3.11 0.98
N VAL A 145 -20.12 -2.37 1.70
CA VAL A 145 -20.20 -2.25 3.16
C VAL A 145 -20.29 -0.79 3.57
N THR A 146 -21.08 -0.51 4.59
CA THR A 146 -21.34 0.83 5.13
C THR A 146 -20.72 1.07 6.50
N SER A 147 -20.11 0.05 7.11
CA SER A 147 -19.47 0.14 8.42
C SER A 147 -18.41 -0.94 8.66
N ALA A 148 -17.53 -0.72 9.64
CA ALA A 148 -16.62 -1.73 10.17
C ALA A 148 -17.36 -2.96 10.70
N GLN A 149 -18.55 -2.78 11.28
CA GLN A 149 -19.38 -3.92 11.72
C GLN A 149 -19.82 -4.81 10.55
N GLN A 150 -20.18 -4.24 9.40
CA GLN A 150 -20.50 -5.03 8.20
C GLN A 150 -19.26 -5.77 7.65
N VAL A 151 -18.08 -5.16 7.73
CA VAL A 151 -16.81 -5.85 7.41
C VAL A 151 -16.60 -7.05 8.33
N ILE A 152 -16.79 -6.88 9.64
CA ILE A 152 -16.66 -7.95 10.64
C ILE A 152 -17.69 -9.05 10.40
N ASN A 153 -18.95 -8.69 10.17
CA ASN A 153 -20.03 -9.63 9.86
C ASN A 153 -19.64 -10.49 8.65
N TYR A 154 -19.16 -9.87 7.57
CA TYR A 154 -18.76 -10.60 6.37
C TYR A 154 -17.55 -11.51 6.61
N ILE A 155 -16.54 -11.03 7.34
CA ILE A 155 -15.39 -11.84 7.73
C ILE A 155 -15.85 -13.08 8.51
N ASN A 156 -16.73 -12.91 9.48
CA ASN A 156 -17.21 -14.01 10.33
C ASN A 156 -18.24 -14.91 9.63
N THR A 157 -18.98 -14.46 8.62
CA THR A 157 -20.16 -15.20 8.14
C THR A 157 -20.27 -15.35 6.62
N ALA A 158 -19.46 -14.62 5.84
CA ALA A 158 -19.57 -14.44 4.39
C ALA A 158 -20.82 -13.66 3.92
N ASP A 159 -21.49 -12.98 4.86
CA ASP A 159 -22.65 -12.10 4.65
C ASP A 159 -22.51 -10.86 5.55
N GLU A 160 -22.51 -9.67 4.94
CA GLU A 160 -22.30 -8.39 5.63
C GLU A 160 -23.44 -8.03 6.60
N ASN A 161 -24.63 -8.61 6.42
CA ASN A 161 -25.81 -8.33 7.24
C ASN A 161 -26.02 -9.37 8.35
N ASN A 162 -25.29 -10.49 8.31
CA ASN A 162 -25.39 -11.54 9.30
C ASN A 162 -24.53 -11.24 10.54
N LYS A 163 -25.21 -11.04 11.67
CA LYS A 163 -24.60 -10.66 12.96
C LYS A 163 -24.20 -11.86 13.83
N ALA A 164 -24.30 -13.08 13.31
CA ALA A 164 -23.82 -14.27 14.03
C ALA A 164 -22.31 -14.17 14.26
N SER A 165 -21.83 -14.77 15.35
CA SER A 165 -20.39 -14.83 15.65
C SER A 165 -19.60 -15.64 14.61
N ILE A 166 -20.23 -16.64 14.00
CA ILE A 166 -19.72 -17.47 12.91
C ILE A 166 -20.90 -18.10 12.17
N ALA A 167 -20.84 -18.22 10.85
CA ALA A 167 -21.87 -18.91 10.06
C ALA A 167 -21.32 -20.16 9.37
N LYS A 168 -22.20 -21.13 9.08
CA LYS A 168 -21.84 -22.38 8.40
C LYS A 168 -21.10 -22.14 7.07
N ALA A 169 -21.52 -21.16 6.28
CA ALA A 169 -20.84 -20.80 5.04
C ALA A 169 -19.35 -20.46 5.26
N ARG A 170 -19.03 -19.77 6.36
CA ARG A 170 -17.65 -19.41 6.70
C ARG A 170 -16.87 -20.58 7.31
N THR A 171 -17.52 -21.50 8.02
CA THR A 171 -16.84 -22.72 8.51
C THR A 171 -16.45 -23.66 7.38
N GLU A 172 -17.21 -23.66 6.28
CA GLU A 172 -16.93 -24.40 5.05
C GLU A 172 -15.93 -23.67 4.13
N LYS A 173 -15.95 -22.34 4.10
CA LYS A 173 -15.05 -21.50 3.30
C LYS A 173 -14.22 -20.55 4.18
N LYS A 174 -13.23 -21.12 4.88
CA LYS A 174 -12.39 -20.37 5.82
C LYS A 174 -11.39 -19.47 5.12
N ILE A 175 -11.07 -18.35 5.75
CA ILE A 175 -10.20 -17.32 5.18
C ILE A 175 -8.76 -17.83 5.19
N LYS A 176 -8.13 -17.82 4.01
CA LYS A 176 -6.69 -18.09 3.83
C LYS A 176 -5.87 -16.79 3.80
N GLN A 177 -6.46 -15.73 3.27
CA GLN A 177 -5.83 -14.43 3.16
C GLN A 177 -6.83 -13.28 3.30
N LEU A 178 -6.43 -12.23 4.01
CA LEU A 178 -7.18 -10.99 4.17
C LEU A 178 -6.26 -9.79 3.92
N LEU A 179 -6.68 -8.84 3.09
CA LEU A 179 -5.93 -7.63 2.78
C LEU A 179 -6.77 -6.40 3.10
N PHE A 180 -6.16 -5.41 3.73
CA PHE A 180 -6.75 -4.09 3.92
C PHE A 180 -5.96 -3.06 3.11
N TYR A 181 -6.64 -2.35 2.21
CA TYR A 181 -6.13 -1.14 1.55
C TYR A 181 -6.93 0.05 2.06
N SER A 182 -6.36 0.82 2.98
CA SER A 182 -7.07 1.88 3.69
C SER A 182 -6.13 2.91 4.29
N HIS A 183 -6.71 3.92 4.92
CA HIS A 183 -6.00 4.76 5.88
C HIS A 183 -5.68 3.99 7.15
N GLY A 184 -4.81 4.58 7.96
CA GLY A 184 -4.50 4.08 9.29
C GLY A 184 -3.96 5.20 10.18
N VAL A 185 -4.29 5.10 11.45
CA VAL A 185 -3.66 5.87 12.51
C VAL A 185 -3.18 4.89 13.56
N VAL A 186 -2.41 5.37 14.53
CA VAL A 186 -1.95 4.49 15.62
C VAL A 186 -3.16 3.91 16.34
N GLY A 187 -3.23 2.57 16.43
CA GLY A 187 -4.34 1.87 17.10
C GLY A 187 -5.60 1.62 16.25
N GLU A 188 -5.67 2.08 15.00
CA GLU A 188 -6.88 2.01 14.18
C GLU A 188 -6.58 1.71 12.70
N ILE A 189 -7.34 0.78 12.11
CA ILE A 189 -7.51 0.72 10.65
C ILE A 189 -8.68 1.62 10.29
N SER A 190 -8.38 2.82 9.79
CA SER A 190 -9.40 3.79 9.42
C SER A 190 -9.93 3.47 8.02
N LEU A 191 -11.07 2.77 7.96
CA LEU A 191 -11.71 2.39 6.69
C LEU A 191 -12.46 3.56 6.04
N GLY A 192 -12.64 4.65 6.78
CA GLY A 192 -13.25 5.87 6.30
C GLY A 192 -12.60 7.07 6.96
N LEU A 193 -11.70 7.74 6.25
CA LEU A 193 -11.09 8.96 6.75
C LEU A 193 -12.03 10.14 6.48
N THR A 194 -12.44 10.84 7.53
CA THR A 194 -13.24 12.07 7.44
C THR A 194 -12.41 13.34 7.58
N PRO A 195 -12.98 14.50 7.19
CA PRO A 195 -12.36 15.78 7.49
C PRO A 195 -12.15 15.92 9.01
N ALA A 196 -11.05 16.55 9.40
CA ALA A 196 -10.81 16.84 10.81
C ALA A 196 -12.02 17.55 11.46
N GLY A 197 -12.45 17.10 12.63
CA GLY A 197 -13.63 17.63 13.32
C GLY A 197 -14.98 17.03 12.91
N MET A 198 -15.01 16.07 11.97
CA MET A 198 -16.15 15.17 11.79
C MET A 198 -15.79 13.77 12.27
N ASP A 199 -16.47 13.32 13.32
CA ASP A 199 -16.34 11.97 13.83
C ASP A 199 -17.21 11.00 13.01
N VAL A 200 -16.59 10.06 12.32
CA VAL A 200 -17.29 8.94 11.67
C VAL A 200 -16.64 7.66 12.15
N THR A 201 -17.07 7.24 13.32
CA THR A 201 -16.69 5.98 13.95
C THR A 201 -17.24 4.76 13.20
N GLU A 202 -18.21 4.93 12.31
CA GLU A 202 -18.83 3.82 11.56
C GLU A 202 -17.82 2.99 10.78
N TYR A 203 -16.72 3.59 10.32
CA TYR A 203 -15.64 2.94 9.60
C TYR A 203 -14.34 2.82 10.43
N SER A 204 -14.41 3.08 11.73
CA SER A 204 -13.28 2.86 12.63
C SER A 204 -13.17 1.37 12.95
N PHE A 205 -11.98 0.81 12.79
CA PHE A 205 -11.68 -0.57 13.17
C PHE A 205 -10.56 -0.55 14.22
N GLU A 206 -10.96 -0.53 15.48
CA GLU A 206 -10.10 -0.42 16.66
C GLU A 206 -9.99 -1.77 17.40
N LYS A 207 -9.51 -1.74 18.65
CA LYS A 207 -9.33 -2.96 19.45
C LYS A 207 -10.67 -3.67 19.72
N GLU A 208 -11.76 -2.93 19.91
CA GLU A 208 -13.10 -3.48 20.14
C GLU A 208 -13.60 -4.23 18.90
N GLU A 209 -13.37 -3.69 17.71
CA GLU A 209 -13.71 -4.31 16.43
C GLU A 209 -12.83 -5.54 16.17
N ALA A 210 -11.53 -5.44 16.43
CA ALA A 210 -10.61 -6.57 16.33
C ALA A 210 -11.04 -7.72 17.24
N ALA A 211 -11.54 -7.44 18.44
CA ALA A 211 -12.00 -8.46 19.39
C ALA A 211 -13.27 -9.21 18.91
N LYS A 212 -14.03 -8.65 17.97
CA LYS A 212 -15.23 -9.29 17.38
C LYS A 212 -14.89 -10.27 16.26
N LEU A 213 -13.65 -10.31 15.79
CA LEU A 213 -13.21 -11.29 14.78
C LEU A 213 -13.21 -12.70 15.38
N ASN A 214 -13.85 -13.64 14.69
CA ASN A 214 -13.90 -15.03 15.14
C ASN A 214 -12.76 -15.84 14.55
N LYS A 215 -11.89 -16.39 15.40
CA LYS A 215 -10.78 -17.27 15.01
C LYS A 215 -11.21 -18.45 14.13
N GLU A 216 -12.42 -18.98 14.31
CA GLU A 216 -12.93 -20.09 13.50
C GLU A 216 -13.15 -19.73 12.03
N ALA A 217 -13.28 -18.44 11.71
CA ALA A 217 -13.39 -17.94 10.34
C ALA A 217 -12.09 -18.08 9.54
N PHE A 218 -10.96 -18.33 10.19
CA PHE A 218 -9.62 -18.35 9.59
C PHE A 218 -9.04 -19.77 9.53
N LEU A 219 -8.27 -20.04 8.48
CA LEU A 219 -7.48 -21.27 8.36
C LEU A 219 -6.20 -21.20 9.21
N GLY A 220 -5.64 -22.37 9.53
CA GLY A 220 -4.27 -22.44 10.03
C GLY A 220 -3.29 -21.84 9.01
N GLY A 221 -2.35 -21.01 9.47
CA GLY A 221 -1.38 -20.33 8.60
C GLY A 221 -2.03 -19.30 7.67
N THR A 222 -3.07 -18.61 8.13
CA THR A 222 -3.65 -17.44 7.45
C THR A 222 -2.71 -16.25 7.54
N ASN A 223 -2.61 -15.49 6.45
CA ASN A 223 -1.86 -14.23 6.38
C ASN A 223 -2.80 -13.05 6.22
N ILE A 224 -2.63 -12.02 7.04
CA ILE A 224 -3.39 -10.77 6.97
C ILE A 224 -2.42 -9.62 6.68
N TYR A 225 -2.71 -8.80 5.67
CA TYR A 225 -1.86 -7.68 5.29
C TYR A 225 -2.59 -6.35 5.49
N LEU A 226 -1.98 -5.47 6.29
CA LEU A 226 -2.50 -4.14 6.58
C LEU A 226 -1.69 -3.12 5.79
N PHE A 227 -2.17 -2.75 4.60
CA PHE A 227 -1.63 -1.62 3.82
C PHE A 227 -2.19 -0.28 4.36
N SER A 228 -2.18 -0.16 5.68
CA SER A 228 -2.75 0.96 6.44
C SER A 228 -1.61 1.63 7.20
N CYS A 229 -1.57 2.97 7.19
CA CYS A 229 -0.52 3.74 7.85
C CYS A 229 -0.40 3.33 9.34
N ARG A 230 0.82 3.02 9.79
CA ARG A 230 1.17 2.87 11.23
C ARG A 230 0.36 1.80 12.00
N ALA A 231 -0.29 0.86 11.30
CA ALA A 231 -1.09 -0.19 11.94
C ALA A 231 -0.27 -1.09 12.90
N GLY A 232 1.06 -1.13 12.75
CA GLY A 232 1.97 -1.85 13.64
C GLY A 232 2.47 -1.06 14.86
N ILE A 233 2.06 0.19 15.01
CA ILE A 233 2.38 1.04 16.16
C ILE A 233 1.19 1.00 17.14
N GLY A 234 1.49 0.87 18.43
CA GLY A 234 0.50 1.00 19.52
C GLY A 234 0.74 2.21 20.41
N ASN A 235 1.86 2.91 20.26
CA ASN A 235 2.15 4.13 21.00
C ASN A 235 1.65 5.37 20.25
N SER A 236 0.56 5.97 20.74
CA SER A 236 -0.09 7.15 20.16
C SER A 236 0.82 8.38 20.11
N ASP A 237 1.88 8.42 20.91
CA ASP A 237 2.83 9.54 20.92
C ASP A 237 3.72 9.54 19.66
N ILE A 238 3.75 8.43 18.90
CA ILE A 238 4.53 8.25 17.66
C ILE A 238 3.65 8.53 16.43
N ASP A 239 2.96 9.67 16.45
CA ASP A 239 2.08 10.06 15.34
C ASP A 239 2.69 11.15 14.44
N ARG A 240 3.68 11.89 14.94
CA ARG A 240 4.27 13.04 14.24
C ARG A 240 5.67 12.73 13.72
N THR A 241 5.91 13.16 12.49
CA THR A 241 7.08 12.97 11.62
C THR A 241 8.45 13.14 12.29
N ILE A 242 8.55 13.81 13.44
CA ILE A 242 9.77 13.97 14.25
C ILE A 242 9.31 14.11 15.72
N TYR A 243 9.85 13.34 16.66
CA TYR A 243 9.63 13.62 18.09
C TYR A 243 10.34 14.92 18.43
N ILE A 244 9.53 15.92 18.78
CA ILE A 244 10.00 17.15 19.37
C ILE A 244 9.78 16.97 20.87
N ASP A 245 10.86 16.98 21.65
CA ASP A 245 10.73 16.89 23.10
C ASP A 245 9.90 18.06 23.66
N LYS A 246 9.53 17.98 24.93
CA LYS A 246 8.80 19.05 25.65
C LYS A 246 9.51 20.41 25.59
N ASP A 247 10.79 20.43 25.25
CA ASP A 247 11.66 21.60 25.19
C ASP A 247 11.88 22.10 23.74
N GLY A 248 11.21 21.50 22.74
CA GLY A 248 11.24 21.95 21.35
C GLY A 248 12.36 21.35 20.49
N ASN A 249 13.14 20.39 20.99
CA ASN A 249 14.26 19.81 20.26
C ASN A 249 13.86 18.56 19.49
N LYS A 250 14.41 18.39 18.28
CA LYS A 250 14.37 17.10 17.58
C LYS A 250 15.15 16.08 18.41
N ALA A 251 14.46 15.16 19.09
CA ALA A 251 15.17 14.16 19.87
C ALA A 251 15.82 13.11 18.97
N ASP A 252 16.93 12.59 19.45
CA ASP A 252 17.86 11.63 18.86
C ASP A 252 17.22 10.66 17.82
N PRO A 253 17.72 10.59 16.58
CA PRO A 253 17.28 9.59 15.58
C PRO A 253 17.56 8.13 15.99
N ASN A 254 18.35 7.91 17.05
CA ASN A 254 18.56 6.59 17.67
C ASN A 254 17.58 6.28 18.81
N ASN A 255 16.64 7.19 19.10
CA ASN A 255 15.62 6.96 20.12
C ASN A 255 14.71 5.82 19.65
N ARG A 256 14.99 4.62 20.19
CA ARG A 256 14.17 3.42 20.03
C ARG A 256 12.85 3.69 20.71
N TYR A 257 11.92 4.33 20.01
CA TYR A 257 10.59 4.56 20.53
C TYR A 257 10.06 3.23 21.08
N ASN A 258 9.45 3.29 22.27
CA ASN A 258 8.63 2.18 22.69
C ASN A 258 7.41 2.15 21.77
N ILE A 259 7.51 1.41 20.65
CA ILE A 259 6.46 1.28 19.63
C ILE A 259 5.16 0.74 20.25
N LEU A 260 5.25 0.11 21.43
CA LEU A 260 4.16 -0.58 22.10
C LEU A 260 3.46 -1.53 21.11
N SER A 261 4.24 -2.34 20.38
CA SER A 261 3.70 -3.24 19.35
C SER A 261 2.64 -4.20 19.90
N SER A 262 2.66 -4.55 21.20
CA SER A 262 1.59 -5.33 21.85
C SER A 262 0.23 -4.63 21.85
N GLU A 263 0.24 -3.30 21.81
CA GLU A 263 -0.94 -2.44 21.80
C GLU A 263 -1.38 -2.05 20.38
N SER A 264 -0.57 -2.36 19.37
CA SER A 264 -0.91 -2.07 17.97
C SER A 264 -2.15 -2.83 17.52
N ILE A 265 -2.93 -2.22 16.62
CA ILE A 265 -4.09 -2.87 16.01
C ILE A 265 -3.70 -4.15 15.27
N ALA A 266 -2.52 -4.19 14.65
CA ALA A 266 -1.98 -5.40 14.02
C ALA A 266 -1.85 -6.57 15.02
N GLN A 267 -1.34 -6.31 16.22
CA GLN A 267 -1.24 -7.35 17.25
C GLN A 267 -2.61 -7.77 17.79
N LYS A 268 -3.55 -6.81 17.97
CA LYS A 268 -4.91 -7.15 18.42
C LYS A 268 -5.61 -8.07 17.40
N ILE A 269 -5.49 -7.79 16.11
CA ILE A 269 -5.99 -8.66 15.03
C ILE A 269 -5.30 -10.03 15.06
N ALA A 270 -3.98 -10.09 15.22
CA ALA A 270 -3.26 -11.37 15.29
C ALA A 270 -3.77 -12.24 16.44
N ASN A 271 -4.00 -11.64 17.61
CA ASN A 271 -4.51 -12.33 18.78
C ASN A 271 -5.94 -12.85 18.58
N SER A 272 -6.85 -12.02 18.05
CA SER A 272 -8.26 -12.43 17.86
C SER A 272 -8.43 -13.49 16.77
N THR A 273 -7.64 -13.40 15.69
CA THR A 273 -7.80 -14.26 14.52
C THR A 273 -6.97 -15.54 14.59
N GLY A 274 -5.92 -15.57 15.41
CA GLY A 274 -4.91 -16.63 15.36
C GLY A 274 -4.06 -16.63 14.08
N ALA A 275 -4.15 -15.58 13.25
CA ALA A 275 -3.43 -15.45 11.99
C ALA A 275 -2.09 -14.72 12.15
N THR A 276 -1.23 -14.82 11.14
CA THR A 276 -0.05 -13.97 11.02
C THR A 276 -0.46 -12.65 10.38
N VAL A 277 -0.16 -11.53 11.02
CA VAL A 277 -0.50 -10.19 10.54
C VAL A 277 0.77 -9.45 10.14
N TYR A 278 0.74 -8.77 9.00
CA TYR A 278 1.79 -7.91 8.50
C TYR A 278 1.28 -6.48 8.47
N GLY A 279 1.95 -5.56 9.16
CA GLY A 279 1.52 -4.17 9.24
C GLY A 279 2.69 -3.19 9.17
N TYR A 280 2.48 -2.07 8.49
CA TYR A 280 3.49 -1.01 8.46
C TYR A 280 3.62 -0.32 9.81
N LEU A 281 4.87 -0.03 10.19
CA LEU A 281 5.18 0.92 11.25
C LEU A 281 5.12 2.36 10.71
N ARG A 282 5.43 2.53 9.42
CA ARG A 282 5.38 3.82 8.74
C ARG A 282 3.99 4.13 8.17
N ARG A 283 3.80 5.39 7.76
CA ARG A 283 2.75 5.76 6.83
C ARG A 283 2.94 5.01 5.52
N THR A 284 1.84 4.64 4.88
CA THR A 284 1.81 4.03 3.56
C THR A 284 1.75 5.11 2.49
N ASP A 285 2.57 4.97 1.45
CA ASP A 285 2.61 5.84 0.29
C ASP A 285 1.94 5.16 -0.90
N TYR A 286 0.88 5.80 -1.38
CA TYR A 286 0.10 5.38 -2.53
C TYR A 286 0.28 6.31 -3.74
N GLU A 287 0.98 7.44 -3.60
CA GLU A 287 1.06 8.52 -4.59
C GLU A 287 1.60 8.01 -5.93
N LYS A 288 2.60 7.11 -5.87
CA LYS A 288 3.30 6.60 -7.06
C LYS A 288 2.77 5.24 -7.54
N THR A 289 1.64 4.80 -7.01
CA THR A 289 1.15 3.44 -7.28
C THR A 289 0.55 3.28 -8.66
N LEU A 290 -0.16 4.30 -9.15
CA LEU A 290 -0.71 4.29 -10.50
C LEU A 290 0.38 4.64 -11.51
N PHE A 291 1.15 5.70 -11.23
CA PHE A 291 2.30 6.11 -12.04
C PHE A 291 3.38 6.75 -11.18
N THR A 292 4.63 6.49 -11.52
CA THR A 292 5.79 7.20 -11.01
C THR A 292 5.96 8.56 -11.68
N ASN A 293 6.70 9.47 -11.03
CA ASN A 293 7.07 10.75 -11.64
C ASN A 293 7.83 10.56 -12.96
N ASP A 294 8.67 9.53 -13.05
CA ASP A 294 9.44 9.23 -14.26
C ASP A 294 8.53 8.85 -15.44
N GLU A 295 7.57 7.95 -15.24
CA GLU A 295 6.59 7.57 -16.28
C GLU A 295 5.73 8.75 -16.73
N LEU A 296 5.25 9.53 -15.77
CA LEU A 296 4.47 10.73 -16.03
C LEU A 296 5.25 11.77 -16.83
N CYS A 297 6.53 11.96 -16.52
CA CYS A 297 7.39 12.87 -17.26
C CYS A 297 7.71 12.36 -18.65
N PHE A 298 8.09 11.08 -18.79
CA PHE A 298 8.30 10.48 -20.09
C PHE A 298 7.07 10.69 -21.00
N SER A 299 5.87 10.44 -20.49
CA SER A 299 4.61 10.71 -21.20
C SER A 299 4.46 12.19 -21.60
N ASP A 300 4.69 13.13 -20.68
CA ASP A 300 4.56 14.56 -20.98
C ASP A 300 5.49 14.99 -22.12
N TYR A 301 6.74 14.51 -22.12
CA TYR A 301 7.70 14.79 -23.18
C TYR A 301 7.31 14.15 -24.51
N MET A 302 6.82 12.90 -24.52
CA MET A 302 6.33 12.25 -25.74
C MET A 302 5.10 12.95 -26.32
N LYS A 303 4.17 13.42 -25.47
CA LYS A 303 3.02 14.23 -25.89
C LYS A 303 3.43 15.59 -26.42
N ALA A 304 4.42 16.23 -25.80
CA ALA A 304 4.99 17.49 -26.26
C ALA A 304 5.68 17.33 -27.63
N ARG A 305 6.48 16.26 -27.80
CA ARG A 305 7.07 15.89 -29.08
C ARG A 305 6.02 15.73 -30.18
N ALA A 306 4.95 14.97 -29.92
CA ALA A 306 3.87 14.75 -30.87
C ALA A 306 3.14 16.04 -31.28
N LYS A 307 3.16 17.04 -30.41
CA LYS A 307 2.60 18.39 -30.65
C LYS A 307 3.63 19.40 -31.15
N GLN A 308 4.87 18.97 -31.43
CA GLN A 308 5.99 19.82 -31.83
C GLN A 308 6.24 20.99 -30.84
N GLN A 309 6.04 20.73 -29.56
CA GLN A 309 6.29 21.71 -28.51
C GLN A 309 7.78 21.79 -28.18
N GLN A 310 8.26 23.00 -27.88
CA GLN A 310 9.66 23.26 -27.54
C GLN A 310 9.98 23.06 -26.06
N GLU A 311 8.96 22.91 -25.21
CA GLU A 311 9.12 22.75 -23.76
C GLU A 311 7.97 21.98 -23.11
N VAL A 312 8.26 21.34 -21.97
CA VAL A 312 7.28 20.73 -21.07
C VAL A 312 7.16 21.60 -19.82
N LYS A 313 6.03 22.30 -19.64
CA LYS A 313 5.76 23.21 -18.51
C LYS A 313 5.24 22.47 -17.26
N ASN A 314 5.81 21.33 -16.93
CA ASN A 314 5.40 20.56 -15.75
C ASN A 314 6.51 20.53 -14.71
N LYS A 315 6.27 21.17 -13.55
CA LYS A 315 7.24 21.27 -12.45
C LYS A 315 7.70 19.91 -11.90
N ARG A 316 6.93 18.83 -12.15
CA ARG A 316 7.31 17.47 -11.74
C ARG A 316 8.49 16.92 -12.55
N CYS A 317 8.80 17.51 -13.70
CA CYS A 317 9.76 16.99 -14.65
C CYS A 317 11.10 17.72 -14.61
N SER A 318 12.16 16.94 -14.58
CA SER A 318 13.54 17.38 -14.81
C SER A 318 13.83 17.48 -16.32
N SER A 319 15.06 17.85 -16.65
CA SER A 319 15.61 17.87 -18.02
C SER A 319 15.94 16.47 -18.57
N THR A 320 15.66 15.39 -17.82
CA THR A 320 16.02 14.00 -18.18
C THR A 320 15.56 13.58 -19.57
N TYR A 321 14.42 14.10 -20.04
CA TYR A 321 13.81 13.73 -21.33
C TYR A 321 13.81 14.87 -22.36
N GLN A 322 14.61 15.92 -22.15
CA GLN A 322 14.64 17.09 -23.03
C GLN A 322 14.98 16.75 -24.48
N HIS A 323 15.83 15.73 -24.70
CA HIS A 323 16.20 15.25 -26.03
C HIS A 323 14.99 14.76 -26.85
N LEU A 324 13.89 14.36 -26.21
CA LEU A 324 12.68 13.93 -26.91
C LEU A 324 11.98 15.08 -27.64
N LEU A 325 12.24 16.34 -27.29
CA LEU A 325 11.62 17.51 -27.94
C LEU A 325 12.27 17.84 -29.29
N ASP A 326 13.52 17.44 -29.50
CA ASP A 326 14.23 17.61 -30.77
C ASP A 326 13.60 16.72 -31.85
N GLN A 327 12.98 17.32 -32.86
CA GLN A 327 12.26 16.58 -33.90
C GLN A 327 13.20 15.71 -34.75
N ASP A 328 14.48 16.08 -34.86
CA ASP A 328 15.48 15.34 -35.63
C ASP A 328 16.04 14.15 -34.83
N TYR A 329 15.84 14.11 -33.51
CA TYR A 329 16.19 12.98 -32.68
C TYR A 329 15.39 11.73 -33.08
N LYS A 330 16.10 10.66 -33.45
CA LYS A 330 15.52 9.35 -33.72
C LYS A 330 15.31 8.60 -32.40
N LEU A 331 14.05 8.32 -32.06
CA LEU A 331 13.69 7.56 -30.87
C LEU A 331 14.40 6.22 -30.82
N LYS A 332 14.90 5.86 -29.64
CA LYS A 332 15.41 4.52 -29.34
C LYS A 332 14.26 3.51 -29.31
N GLU A 333 14.56 2.25 -29.60
CA GLU A 333 13.56 1.17 -29.58
C GLU A 333 12.86 1.05 -28.21
N GLU A 334 13.60 1.22 -27.13
CA GLU A 334 13.07 1.26 -25.76
C GLU A 334 12.06 2.39 -25.55
N GLU A 335 12.33 3.57 -26.11
CA GLU A 335 11.43 4.74 -26.01
C GLU A 335 10.16 4.53 -26.83
N VAL A 336 10.27 3.93 -28.03
CA VAL A 336 9.13 3.55 -28.85
C VAL A 336 8.25 2.53 -28.12
N THR A 337 8.89 1.49 -27.56
CA THR A 337 8.19 0.42 -26.83
C THR A 337 7.49 0.97 -25.59
N ARG A 338 8.19 1.79 -24.81
CA ARG A 338 7.65 2.44 -23.62
C ARG A 338 6.49 3.38 -23.94
N TRP A 339 6.58 4.12 -25.05
CA TRP A 339 5.51 5.01 -25.49
C TRP A 339 4.27 4.25 -25.93
N LYS A 340 4.44 3.16 -26.70
CA LYS A 340 3.32 2.28 -27.07
C LYS A 340 2.62 1.72 -25.82
N ALA A 341 3.40 1.21 -24.87
CA ALA A 341 2.86 0.72 -23.60
C ALA A 341 2.09 1.82 -22.85
N TRP A 342 2.60 3.06 -22.82
CA TRP A 342 1.88 4.20 -22.24
C TRP A 342 0.55 4.47 -22.94
N GLN A 343 0.53 4.46 -24.27
CA GLN A 343 -0.68 4.69 -25.05
C GLN A 343 -1.75 3.63 -24.79
N ASP A 344 -1.35 2.36 -24.67
CA ASP A 344 -2.26 1.26 -24.33
C ASP A 344 -2.87 1.49 -22.94
N ILE A 345 -2.06 1.92 -21.97
CA ILE A 345 -2.52 2.26 -20.61
C ILE A 345 -3.54 3.41 -20.63
N GLU A 346 -3.17 4.52 -21.26
CA GLU A 346 -4.01 5.71 -21.31
C GLU A 346 -5.34 5.45 -22.02
N SER A 347 -5.34 4.57 -23.04
CA SER A 347 -6.56 4.16 -23.75
C SER A 347 -7.51 3.33 -22.89
N ASN A 348 -7.00 2.64 -21.87
CA ASN A 348 -7.79 1.82 -20.96
C ASN A 348 -8.36 2.63 -19.78
N MET A 349 -7.69 3.73 -19.43
CA MET A 349 -8.11 4.63 -18.35
C MET A 349 -9.37 5.41 -18.70
N LYS A 350 -10.25 5.58 -17.73
CA LYS A 350 -11.52 6.30 -17.89
C LYS A 350 -11.68 7.34 -16.81
N LYS A 351 -12.04 8.57 -17.20
CA LYS A 351 -12.50 9.57 -16.24
C LYS A 351 -13.96 9.30 -15.89
N ILE A 352 -14.24 9.02 -14.62
CA ILE A 352 -15.58 8.73 -14.10
C ILE A 352 -15.89 9.74 -13.01
N ASP A 353 -16.75 10.69 -13.38
CA ASP A 353 -17.03 11.89 -12.60
C ASP A 353 -15.72 12.64 -12.26
N ASP A 354 -15.35 12.69 -10.98
CA ASP A 354 -14.18 13.41 -10.45
C ASP A 354 -12.93 12.52 -10.27
N ALA A 355 -12.93 11.28 -10.77
CA ALA A 355 -11.81 10.35 -10.60
C ALA A 355 -11.33 9.72 -11.91
N TRP A 356 -10.03 9.44 -11.98
CA TRP A 356 -9.47 8.53 -12.99
C TRP A 356 -9.54 7.10 -12.49
N PHE A 357 -10.14 6.23 -13.30
CA PHE A 357 -10.27 4.80 -13.07
C PHE A 357 -9.44 4.01 -14.09
N ASP A 358 -8.54 3.18 -13.60
CA ASP A 358 -7.84 2.17 -14.41
C ASP A 358 -8.37 0.77 -14.01
N PRO A 359 -9.04 0.04 -14.92
CA PRO A 359 -9.55 -1.31 -14.63
C PRO A 359 -8.42 -2.35 -14.43
N ASP A 360 -7.19 -2.07 -14.88
CA ASP A 360 -6.01 -2.89 -14.55
C ASP A 360 -5.46 -2.61 -13.14
N GLY A 361 -5.99 -1.57 -12.49
CA GLY A 361 -5.56 -1.11 -11.19
C GLY A 361 -4.17 -0.47 -11.19
N ALA A 362 -3.56 -0.44 -10.02
CA ALA A 362 -2.23 0.12 -9.81
C ALA A 362 -1.17 -0.69 -10.58
N ARG A 363 -0.04 -0.05 -10.83
CA ARG A 363 1.12 -0.63 -11.53
C ARG A 363 2.22 -0.98 -10.54
N HIS A 364 2.44 -0.09 -9.58
CA HIS A 364 3.46 -0.22 -8.54
C HIS A 364 2.86 -0.64 -7.20
N ASN A 365 3.68 -1.21 -6.32
CA ASN A 365 3.26 -1.59 -4.97
C ASN A 365 3.08 -0.35 -4.08
N VAL A 366 2.33 -0.51 -3.00
CA VAL A 366 2.36 0.43 -1.86
C VAL A 366 3.75 0.38 -1.24
N GLU A 367 4.33 1.54 -0.96
CA GLU A 367 5.63 1.67 -0.29
C GLU A 367 5.44 2.33 1.08
N ALA A 368 6.46 2.26 1.93
CA ALA A 368 6.45 3.03 3.16
C ALA A 368 6.92 4.46 2.87
N ALA A 369 6.14 5.44 3.31
CA ALA A 369 6.57 6.82 3.33
C ALA A 369 7.72 7.01 4.36
N PRO A 370 8.46 8.12 4.32
CA PRO A 370 9.59 8.35 5.23
C PRO A 370 9.24 8.46 6.72
N SER A 371 7.95 8.49 7.09
CA SER A 371 7.50 8.85 8.44
C SER A 371 6.60 7.79 9.10
N PRO A 372 6.59 7.68 10.44
CA PRO A 372 7.55 8.31 11.36
C PRO A 372 9.00 7.87 11.10
N GLU A 373 9.94 8.79 11.37
CA GLU A 373 11.37 8.51 11.28
C GLU A 373 11.79 7.54 12.41
N GLY A 374 12.88 6.78 12.20
CA GLY A 374 13.43 5.89 13.24
C GLY A 374 12.77 4.51 13.38
N VAL A 375 11.75 4.17 12.56
CA VAL A 375 11.19 2.81 12.46
C VAL A 375 11.47 2.18 11.10
N PRO A 376 11.55 0.85 10.96
CA PRO A 376 11.73 0.16 9.67
C PRO A 376 10.70 0.55 8.60
N ALA A 377 11.11 0.53 7.33
CA ALA A 377 10.23 0.80 6.19
C ALA A 377 9.39 -0.44 5.82
N GLU A 378 9.85 -1.62 6.17
CA GLU A 378 9.18 -2.88 5.89
C GLU A 378 7.97 -3.09 6.82
N MET A 379 7.04 -3.94 6.39
CA MET A 379 5.99 -4.41 7.28
C MET A 379 6.60 -5.24 8.42
N LYS A 380 6.21 -4.94 9.65
CA LYS A 380 6.50 -5.79 10.80
C LYS A 380 5.54 -6.98 10.80
N THR A 381 6.05 -8.14 11.20
CA THR A 381 5.25 -9.36 11.38
C THR A 381 4.77 -9.47 12.83
N PHE A 382 3.49 -9.77 13.00
CA PHE A 382 2.81 -9.97 14.27
C PHE A 382 2.22 -11.37 14.29
N ILE A 383 2.60 -12.15 15.29
CA ILE A 383 2.09 -13.50 15.50
C ILE A 383 1.19 -13.50 16.74
N PRO A 384 0.19 -14.42 16.82
CA PRO A 384 -0.68 -14.50 17.96
C PRO A 384 0.13 -14.75 19.24
N GLN A 385 -0.07 -13.91 20.24
CA GLN A 385 0.53 -14.10 21.56
C GLN A 385 -0.33 -15.09 22.36
N LYS A 386 0.32 -15.98 23.13
CA LYS A 386 -0.40 -16.84 24.06
C LYS A 386 -1.07 -15.95 25.11
N GLN A 387 -2.39 -16.00 25.18
CA GLN A 387 -3.17 -15.38 26.26
C GLN A 387 -3.13 -16.26 27.50
#